data_AF-A0A1Y5P469-F1
#
_entry.id   AF-A0A1Y5P469-F1
#
_cell.length_a   1.000
_cell.length_b   1.000
_cell.length_c   1.000
_cell.angle_alpha   90.00
_cell.angle_beta   90.00
_cell.angle_gamma   90.00
#
_symmetry.space_group_name_H-M   'P 1'
#
loop_
_entity.id
_entity.type
_entity.pdbx_description
1 polymer ?
#
loop_
_entity_poly.entity_id
_entity_poly.type
_entity_poly.pdbx_seq_one_letter_code
_entity_poly.pdbx_strand_id
1 'polypeptide(L)'
;MWKSVVTTALAGAGLYAARRFYRNWGTTKAECETPLPGDELVGRPAVQTTEGVWIDAPAEAVWRWLVQMGQDRGGLYSYEALENLVGLKVCNADRIHDEWQRLAVGDVIRLVPRGWMGLRDGLALPVAQIIEGQSIVLRVDPSRLPWDGVWSFHIVARWEDRCRLLVRSRSRLRLPGEVVGSELSGPVVALMTRGMLLGIKRRAEAAQLAE
;
A
#
# COMPACT_ATOMS: atom_id res chain seq x y z
N MET A 1 -16.82 -26.82 -28.77
CA MET A 1 -17.66 -25.97 -27.90
C MET A 1 -17.46 -26.27 -26.41
N TRP A 2 -17.63 -27.52 -25.94
CA TRP A 2 -17.46 -27.90 -24.52
C TRP A 2 -16.08 -27.59 -23.92
N LYS A 3 -14.99 -27.91 -24.65
CA LYS A 3 -13.62 -27.64 -24.17
C LYS A 3 -13.40 -26.15 -23.88
N SER A 4 -13.88 -25.25 -24.74
CA SER A 4 -13.79 -23.80 -24.55
C SER A 4 -14.60 -23.32 -23.34
N VAL A 5 -15.78 -23.89 -23.07
CA VAL A 5 -16.59 -23.56 -21.90
C VAL A 5 -15.90 -24.00 -20.60
N VAL A 6 -15.30 -25.20 -20.58
CA VAL A 6 -14.54 -25.71 -19.42
C VAL A 6 -13.27 -24.89 -19.17
N THR A 7 -12.53 -24.51 -20.21
CA THR A 7 -11.34 -23.65 -20.06
C THR A 7 -11.72 -22.26 -19.52
N THR A 8 -12.80 -21.66 -20.03
CA THR A 8 -13.29 -20.36 -19.54
C THR A 8 -13.77 -20.47 -18.09
N ALA A 9 -14.48 -21.54 -17.72
CA ALA A 9 -14.93 -21.77 -16.36
C ALA A 9 -13.77 -21.99 -15.38
N LEU A 10 -12.74 -22.75 -15.77
CA LEU A 10 -11.53 -22.96 -14.96
C LEU A 10 -10.70 -21.69 -14.82
N ALA A 11 -10.54 -20.91 -15.90
CA ALA A 11 -9.89 -19.61 -15.84
C ALA A 11 -10.66 -18.64 -14.94
N GLY A 12 -11.98 -18.61 -15.02
CA GLY A 12 -12.85 -17.82 -14.15
C GLY A 12 -12.75 -18.24 -12.68
N ALA A 13 -12.77 -19.55 -12.39
CA ALA A 13 -12.60 -20.07 -11.04
C ALA A 13 -11.20 -19.80 -10.46
N GLY A 14 -10.16 -19.95 -11.29
CA GLY A 14 -8.77 -19.63 -10.92
C GLY A 14 -8.58 -18.15 -10.62
N LEU A 15 -9.12 -17.25 -11.47
CA LEU A 15 -9.13 -15.81 -11.23
C LEU A 15 -9.91 -15.44 -9.97
N TYR A 16 -11.06 -16.09 -9.72
CA TYR A 16 -11.85 -15.86 -8.51
C TYR A 16 -11.13 -16.32 -7.24
N ALA A 17 -10.50 -17.49 -7.27
CA ALA A 17 -9.71 -18.00 -6.15
C ALA A 17 -8.47 -17.15 -5.88
N ALA A 18 -7.73 -16.78 -6.94
CA ALA A 18 -6.61 -15.84 -6.87
C ALA A 18 -7.05 -14.49 -6.31
N ARG A 19 -8.14 -13.93 -6.81
CA ARG A 19 -8.75 -12.69 -6.31
C ARG A 19 -9.07 -12.78 -4.82
N ARG A 20 -9.63 -13.90 -4.36
CA ARG A 20 -9.95 -14.11 -2.94
C ARG A 20 -8.72 -14.33 -2.07
N PHE A 21 -7.63 -14.84 -2.65
CA PHE A 21 -6.37 -15.06 -1.95
C PHE A 21 -5.54 -13.78 -1.80
N TYR A 22 -5.46 -12.95 -2.85
CA TYR A 22 -4.69 -11.70 -2.83
C TYR A 22 -5.45 -10.54 -2.18
N ARG A 23 -6.79 -10.51 -2.27
CA ARG A 23 -7.59 -9.55 -1.51
C ARG A 23 -7.55 -9.94 -0.04
N ASN A 24 -6.85 -9.14 0.75
CA ASN A 24 -6.71 -9.24 2.20
C ASN A 24 -5.59 -10.16 2.70
N TRP A 25 -4.44 -10.11 2.03
CA TRP A 25 -3.30 -10.96 2.40
C TRP A 25 -2.81 -10.67 3.82
N GLY A 26 -2.88 -11.71 4.66
CA GLY A 26 -2.25 -11.70 5.98
C GLY A 26 -3.09 -10.99 7.03
N THR A 27 -4.38 -10.71 6.76
CA THR A 27 -5.33 -10.08 7.67
C THR A 27 -6.49 -10.98 8.05
N THR A 28 -7.14 -10.63 9.16
CA THR A 28 -8.36 -11.28 9.64
C THR A 28 -9.59 -10.62 9.05
N LYS A 29 -10.74 -11.32 9.06
CA LYS A 29 -12.03 -10.73 8.65
C LYS A 29 -12.39 -9.51 9.50
N ALA A 30 -12.15 -9.58 10.81
CA ALA A 30 -12.39 -8.46 11.72
C ALA A 30 -11.55 -7.23 11.32
N GLU A 31 -10.27 -7.41 11.00
CA GLU A 31 -9.41 -6.32 10.51
C GLU A 31 -9.88 -5.74 9.18
N CYS A 32 -10.54 -6.52 8.32
CA CYS A 32 -11.10 -6.04 7.05
C CYS A 32 -12.40 -5.24 7.23
N GLU A 33 -13.17 -5.54 8.26
CA GLU A 33 -14.49 -4.95 8.55
C GLU A 33 -14.40 -3.77 9.53
N THR A 34 -13.34 -3.72 10.34
CA THR A 34 -13.10 -2.63 11.30
C THR A 34 -12.94 -1.31 10.55
N PRO A 35 -13.67 -0.24 10.92
CA PRO A 35 -13.46 1.10 10.39
C PRO A 35 -12.05 1.60 10.72
N LEU A 36 -11.33 2.10 9.71
CA LEU A 36 -10.00 2.68 9.85
C LEU A 36 -10.00 4.13 9.35
N PRO A 37 -9.13 5.02 9.89
CA PRO A 37 -8.99 6.39 9.42
C PRO A 37 -8.84 6.47 7.89
N GLY A 38 -9.59 7.36 7.25
CA GLY A 38 -9.61 7.52 5.80
C GLY A 38 -10.67 6.70 5.07
N ASP A 39 -11.31 5.71 5.72
CA ASP A 39 -12.43 4.96 5.14
C ASP A 39 -13.60 5.88 4.74
N GLU A 40 -13.85 6.92 5.54
CA GLU A 40 -14.92 7.90 5.35
C GLU A 40 -14.74 8.75 4.09
N LEU A 41 -13.49 8.96 3.65
CA LEU A 41 -13.19 9.67 2.41
C LEU A 41 -13.72 8.89 1.19
N VAL A 42 -13.77 7.56 1.30
CA VAL A 42 -14.32 6.64 0.29
C VAL A 42 -15.36 5.69 0.91
N GLY A 43 -16.53 6.25 1.25
CA GLY A 43 -17.61 5.52 1.92
C GLY A 43 -18.28 4.37 1.15
N ARG A 44 -18.20 4.33 -0.19
CA ARG A 44 -18.73 3.22 -1.02
C ARG A 44 -17.68 2.79 -2.06
N PRO A 45 -16.64 2.03 -1.65
CA PRO A 45 -15.59 1.60 -2.56
C PRO A 45 -16.12 0.51 -3.50
N ALA A 46 -15.69 0.55 -4.76
CA ALA A 46 -15.89 -0.55 -5.69
C ALA A 46 -14.89 -1.69 -5.41
N VAL A 47 -13.67 -1.32 -5.01
CA VAL A 47 -12.61 -2.25 -4.63
C VAL A 47 -12.03 -1.84 -3.28
N GLN A 48 -11.90 -2.82 -2.39
CA GLN A 48 -11.21 -2.68 -1.11
C GLN A 48 -10.30 -3.88 -0.89
N THR A 49 -9.10 -3.61 -0.41
CA THR A 49 -8.12 -4.58 0.08
C THR A 49 -7.54 -4.13 1.42
N THR A 50 -7.23 -5.08 2.29
CA THR A 50 -6.57 -4.80 3.57
C THR A 50 -5.50 -5.84 3.84
N GLU A 51 -4.24 -5.44 3.71
CA GLU A 51 -3.09 -6.31 3.94
C GLU A 51 -2.45 -6.01 5.29
N GLY A 52 -1.77 -7.00 5.88
CA GLY A 52 -1.21 -6.82 7.21
C GLY A 52 -0.07 -7.76 7.54
N VAL A 53 0.84 -7.26 8.36
CA VAL A 53 1.96 -8.03 8.93
C VAL A 53 2.09 -7.76 10.42
N TRP A 54 2.52 -8.77 11.15
CA TRP A 54 3.04 -8.59 12.50
C TRP A 54 4.49 -8.13 12.41
N ILE A 55 4.85 -7.15 13.23
CA ILE A 55 6.21 -6.64 13.35
C ILE A 55 6.60 -6.75 14.82
N ASP A 56 7.71 -7.43 15.08
CA ASP A 56 8.31 -7.59 16.40
C ASP A 56 9.20 -6.38 16.71
N ALA A 57 8.58 -5.20 16.67
CA ALA A 57 9.18 -3.93 17.05
C ALA A 57 8.09 -2.97 17.62
N PRO A 58 8.49 -1.99 18.45
CA PRO A 58 7.60 -0.94 18.94
C PRO A 58 6.93 -0.16 17.79
N ALA A 59 5.72 0.34 18.05
CA ALA A 59 4.98 1.13 17.07
C ALA A 59 5.76 2.37 16.59
N GLU A 60 6.52 3.00 17.49
CA GLU A 60 7.36 4.16 17.18
C GLU A 60 8.47 3.84 16.18
N ALA A 61 9.13 2.68 16.33
CA ALA A 61 10.17 2.24 15.40
C ALA A 61 9.58 2.07 13.98
N VAL A 62 8.40 1.46 13.87
CA VAL A 62 7.69 1.29 12.59
C VAL A 62 7.23 2.63 12.01
N TRP A 63 6.77 3.55 12.87
CA TRP A 63 6.32 4.88 12.47
C TRP A 63 7.39 5.66 11.70
N ARG A 64 8.62 5.68 12.21
CA ARG A 64 9.75 6.39 11.58
C ARG A 64 10.03 5.92 10.14
N TRP A 65 9.84 4.63 9.87
CA TRP A 65 9.95 4.07 8.51
C TRP A 65 8.80 4.50 7.59
N LEU A 66 7.56 4.56 8.11
CA LEU A 66 6.40 5.03 7.34
C LEU A 66 6.49 6.51 6.98
N VAL A 67 6.90 7.35 7.92
CA VAL A 67 6.99 8.81 7.74
C VAL A 67 7.96 9.19 6.64
N GLN A 68 9.09 8.49 6.54
CA GLN A 68 10.11 8.75 5.53
C GLN A 68 9.85 8.07 4.17
N MET A 69 8.74 7.35 4.03
CA MET A 69 8.38 6.66 2.80
C MET A 69 8.22 7.65 1.64
N GLY A 70 8.68 7.24 0.46
CA GLY A 70 8.53 7.98 -0.79
C GLY A 70 9.66 7.67 -1.75
N GLN A 71 9.36 7.59 -3.05
CA GLN A 71 10.34 7.33 -4.10
C GLN A 71 11.47 8.36 -4.10
N ASP A 72 11.18 9.62 -3.77
CA ASP A 72 12.14 10.71 -3.62
C ASP A 72 12.68 10.89 -2.19
N ARG A 73 12.42 9.92 -1.31
CA ARG A 73 12.84 9.89 0.12
C ARG A 73 13.45 8.53 0.46
N GLY A 74 12.94 7.84 1.49
CA GLY A 74 13.44 6.55 1.97
C GLY A 74 13.05 5.35 1.11
N GLY A 75 12.33 5.54 0.00
CA GLY A 75 11.85 4.47 -0.87
C GLY A 75 10.47 3.94 -0.47
N LEU A 76 10.01 2.91 -1.20
CA LEU A 76 8.76 2.20 -0.92
C LEU A 76 9.00 0.83 -0.27
N TYR A 77 10.27 0.50 0.03
CA TYR A 77 10.68 -0.69 0.76
C TYR A 77 10.29 -2.02 0.15
N SER A 78 9.95 -2.06 -1.14
CA SER A 78 9.48 -3.27 -1.82
C SER A 78 10.62 -3.98 -2.57
N TYR A 79 10.44 -4.33 -3.84
CA TYR A 79 11.41 -5.04 -4.67
C TYR A 79 12.25 -4.06 -5.49
N GLU A 80 13.21 -3.38 -4.85
CA GLU A 80 14.01 -2.32 -5.48
C GLU A 80 14.57 -2.68 -6.86
N ALA A 81 15.16 -3.87 -6.99
CA ALA A 81 15.71 -4.34 -8.25
C ALA A 81 14.63 -4.46 -9.34
N LEU A 82 13.45 -4.98 -9.00
CA LEU A 82 12.32 -5.10 -9.93
C LEU A 82 11.76 -3.72 -10.30
N GLU A 83 11.64 -2.83 -9.31
CA GLU A 83 11.17 -1.45 -9.49
C GLU A 83 12.12 -0.68 -10.42
N ASN A 84 13.43 -0.83 -10.24
CA ASN A 84 14.45 -0.18 -11.06
C ASN A 84 14.58 -0.80 -12.46
N LEU A 85 14.35 -2.11 -12.62
CA LEU A 85 14.26 -2.75 -13.94
C LEU A 85 13.15 -2.16 -14.80
N VAL A 86 12.05 -1.72 -14.19
CA VAL A 86 10.97 -1.02 -14.90
C VAL A 86 11.15 0.51 -14.89
N GLY A 87 12.24 1.03 -14.33
CA GLY A 87 12.60 2.45 -14.38
C GLY A 87 12.00 3.35 -13.29
N LEU A 88 11.56 2.80 -12.15
CA LEU A 88 10.97 3.57 -11.04
C LEU A 88 11.99 4.36 -10.22
N LYS A 89 13.30 4.16 -10.42
CA LYS A 89 14.38 4.91 -9.76
C LYS A 89 14.20 5.01 -8.24
N VAL A 90 13.83 3.89 -7.63
CA VAL A 90 13.67 3.77 -6.18
C VAL A 90 15.03 3.45 -5.58
N CYS A 91 15.35 4.10 -4.45
CA CYS A 91 16.48 3.75 -3.60
C CYS A 91 15.91 3.55 -2.20
N ASN A 92 15.98 2.34 -1.65
CA ASN A 92 15.47 2.11 -0.30
C ASN A 92 16.52 2.51 0.73
N ALA A 93 16.12 3.34 1.68
CA ALA A 93 16.96 3.67 2.81
C ALA A 93 17.10 2.45 3.74
N ASP A 94 18.31 2.22 4.23
CA ASP A 94 18.62 1.19 5.22
C ASP A 94 18.78 1.76 6.63
N ARG A 95 18.55 3.07 6.80
CA ARG A 95 18.53 3.76 8.10
C ARG A 95 17.41 4.80 8.15
N ILE A 96 17.17 5.30 9.36
CA ILE A 96 16.30 6.47 9.55
C ILE A 96 17.07 7.75 9.21
N HIS A 97 16.40 8.64 8.49
CA HIS A 97 16.90 9.95 8.08
C HIS A 97 16.08 11.06 8.74
N ASP A 98 16.72 11.87 9.58
CA ASP A 98 16.08 12.93 10.37
C ASP A 98 15.41 14.00 9.49
N GLU A 99 15.98 14.26 8.31
CA GLU A 99 15.43 15.20 7.33
C GLU A 99 14.05 14.80 6.79
N TRP A 100 13.68 13.52 6.90
CA TRP A 100 12.40 12.99 6.41
C TRP A 100 11.39 12.70 7.52
N GLN A 101 11.74 12.93 8.80
CA GLN A 101 10.86 12.62 9.94
C GLN A 101 9.76 13.68 10.15
N ARG A 102 9.70 14.71 9.32
CA ARG A 102 8.65 15.73 9.35
C ARG A 102 7.71 15.54 8.17
N LEU A 103 6.56 14.91 8.43
CA LEU A 103 5.47 14.76 7.48
C LEU A 103 4.23 15.49 8.01
N ALA A 104 3.64 16.34 7.20
CA ALA A 104 2.44 17.09 7.52
C ALA A 104 1.29 16.76 6.56
N VAL A 105 0.06 17.04 6.99
CA VAL A 105 -1.11 17.01 6.11
C VAL A 105 -0.90 17.99 4.96
N GLY A 106 -1.17 17.55 3.73
CA GLY A 106 -0.92 18.30 2.50
C GLY A 106 0.43 18.00 1.84
N ASP A 107 1.40 17.43 2.57
CA ASP A 107 2.64 16.96 1.95
C ASP A 107 2.36 15.85 0.94
N VAL A 108 3.26 15.68 -0.02
CA VAL A 108 3.06 14.72 -1.11
C VAL A 108 4.07 13.58 -1.00
N ILE A 109 3.57 12.35 -0.97
CA ILE A 109 4.39 11.14 -1.06
C ILE A 109 4.41 10.68 -2.52
N ARG A 110 5.60 10.68 -3.13
CA ARG A 110 5.79 10.20 -4.49
C ARG A 110 5.93 8.69 -4.51
N LEU A 111 5.17 8.03 -5.39
CA LEU A 111 5.25 6.58 -5.60
C LEU A 111 5.94 6.23 -6.92
N VAL A 112 5.74 7.06 -7.95
CA VAL A 112 6.29 6.86 -9.30
C VAL A 112 7.00 8.15 -9.74
N PRO A 113 8.21 8.06 -10.31
CA PRO A 113 8.95 9.23 -10.74
C PRO A 113 8.26 9.93 -11.92
N ARG A 114 8.60 11.21 -12.10
CA ARG A 114 8.15 12.00 -13.26
C ARG A 114 8.69 11.41 -14.56
N GLY A 115 7.86 11.44 -15.60
CA GLY A 115 8.20 10.95 -16.94
C GLY A 115 8.12 9.43 -17.11
N TRP A 116 7.76 8.67 -16.08
CA TRP A 116 7.67 7.21 -16.16
C TRP A 116 6.48 6.78 -17.04
N MET A 117 6.75 5.97 -18.08
CA MET A 117 5.75 5.50 -19.05
C MET A 117 4.81 6.60 -19.59
N GLY A 118 5.32 7.83 -19.78
CA GLY A 118 4.54 8.97 -20.28
C GLY A 118 3.76 9.74 -19.22
N LEU A 119 3.81 9.33 -17.94
CA LEU A 119 3.25 10.10 -16.82
C LEU A 119 4.14 11.31 -16.52
N ARG A 120 3.83 12.47 -17.10
CA ARG A 120 4.61 13.71 -16.93
C ARG A 120 4.89 14.05 -15.46
N ASP A 121 3.86 13.99 -14.62
CA ASP A 121 3.97 14.33 -13.20
C ASP A 121 4.30 13.14 -12.28
N GLY A 122 4.41 11.93 -12.85
CA GLY A 122 4.52 10.68 -12.11
C GLY A 122 3.25 10.36 -11.32
N LEU A 123 3.39 9.59 -10.23
CA LEU A 123 2.32 9.30 -9.28
C LEU A 123 2.74 9.83 -7.92
N ALA A 124 2.00 10.78 -7.39
CA ALA A 124 2.30 11.40 -6.11
C ALA A 124 0.98 11.68 -5.36
N LEU A 125 0.88 11.16 -4.14
CA LEU A 125 -0.34 11.20 -3.35
C LEU A 125 -0.20 12.20 -2.19
N PRO A 126 -1.08 13.21 -2.09
CA PRO A 126 -1.12 14.08 -0.94
C PRO A 126 -1.56 13.31 0.32
N VAL A 127 -0.96 13.69 1.45
CA VAL A 127 -1.37 13.25 2.77
C VAL A 127 -2.67 13.96 3.13
N ALA A 128 -3.74 13.18 3.27
CA ALA A 128 -5.06 13.68 3.63
C ALA A 128 -5.24 13.77 5.15
N GLN A 129 -4.61 12.86 5.90
CA GLN A 129 -4.72 12.80 7.36
C GLN A 129 -3.49 12.12 7.95
N ILE A 130 -3.06 12.59 9.12
CA ILE A 130 -2.06 11.95 9.97
C ILE A 130 -2.65 11.83 11.37
N ILE A 131 -2.49 10.64 11.96
CA ILE A 131 -2.64 10.41 13.39
C ILE A 131 -1.27 9.96 13.86
N GLU A 132 -0.57 10.82 14.60
CA GLU A 132 0.83 10.62 14.96
C GLU A 132 1.07 9.25 15.63
N GLY A 133 2.09 8.53 15.18
CA GLY A 133 2.43 7.19 15.67
C GLY A 133 1.46 6.07 15.28
N GLN A 134 0.35 6.38 14.59
CA GLN A 134 -0.75 5.44 14.39
C GLN A 134 -1.21 5.31 12.95
N SER A 135 -1.37 6.42 12.20
CA SER A 135 -1.96 6.34 10.86
C SER A 135 -1.48 7.44 9.92
N ILE A 136 -1.25 7.05 8.67
CA ILE A 136 -1.02 7.96 7.54
C ILE A 136 -2.06 7.62 6.48
N VAL A 137 -2.83 8.61 6.06
CA VAL A 137 -3.85 8.46 5.02
C VAL A 137 -3.45 9.27 3.81
N LEU A 138 -3.27 8.58 2.68
CA LEU A 138 -3.00 9.20 1.38
C LEU A 138 -4.26 9.14 0.55
N ARG A 139 -4.59 10.23 -0.13
CA ARG A 139 -5.75 10.27 -1.03
C ARG A 139 -5.32 10.61 -2.43
N VAL A 140 -5.81 9.83 -3.38
CA VAL A 140 -5.78 10.19 -4.79
C VAL A 140 -6.83 11.27 -5.02
N ASP A 141 -6.37 12.46 -5.42
CA ASP A 141 -7.26 13.53 -5.83
C ASP A 141 -7.77 13.25 -7.27
N PRO A 142 -9.10 13.13 -7.48
CA PRO A 142 -9.68 12.91 -8.80
C PRO A 142 -9.45 14.08 -9.78
N SER A 143 -8.98 15.23 -9.32
CA SER A 143 -8.53 16.33 -10.19
C SER A 143 -7.18 16.03 -10.87
N ARG A 144 -6.39 15.11 -10.31
CA ARG A 144 -5.04 14.75 -10.79
C ARG A 144 -4.98 13.39 -11.48
N LEU A 145 -5.83 12.45 -11.08
CA LEU A 145 -5.93 11.12 -11.68
C LEU A 145 -7.41 10.76 -11.91
N PRO A 146 -7.74 9.91 -12.91
CA PRO A 146 -9.14 9.63 -13.28
C PRO A 146 -9.96 8.84 -12.24
N TRP A 147 -9.38 8.51 -11.08
CA TRP A 147 -9.94 7.62 -10.07
C TRP A 147 -9.81 8.25 -8.67
N ASP A 148 -10.81 8.02 -7.81
CA ASP A 148 -10.85 8.48 -6.42
C ASP A 148 -10.52 7.30 -5.52
N GLY A 149 -9.44 7.41 -4.76
CA GLY A 149 -8.94 6.32 -3.95
C GLY A 149 -8.22 6.79 -2.71
N VAL A 150 -8.20 5.93 -1.70
CA VAL A 150 -7.50 6.13 -0.44
C VAL A 150 -6.54 4.97 -0.26
N TRP A 151 -5.31 5.29 0.10
CA TRP A 151 -4.31 4.35 0.53
C TRP A 151 -3.83 4.74 1.92
N SER A 152 -4.13 3.92 2.90
CA SER A 152 -3.91 4.23 4.31
C SER A 152 -3.07 3.16 5.00
N PHE A 153 -2.28 3.62 5.95
CA PHE A 153 -1.36 2.83 6.76
C PHE A 153 -1.77 2.97 8.21
N HIS A 154 -1.85 1.85 8.94
CA HIS A 154 -2.29 1.84 10.32
C HIS A 154 -1.37 0.95 11.16
N ILE A 155 -0.76 1.54 12.19
CA ILE A 155 0.00 0.83 13.20
C ILE A 155 -0.92 0.63 14.40
N VAL A 156 -1.20 -0.63 14.73
CA VAL A 156 -1.93 -1.00 15.94
C VAL A 156 -0.92 -1.60 16.90
N ALA A 157 -0.53 -0.82 17.92
CA ALA A 157 0.36 -1.28 18.97
C ALA A 157 -0.24 -2.49 19.70
N ARG A 158 0.60 -3.48 19.99
CA ARG A 158 0.23 -4.69 20.72
C ARG A 158 1.36 -4.97 21.69
N TRP A 159 1.20 -4.50 22.92
CA TRP A 159 2.29 -4.44 23.92
C TRP A 159 3.39 -3.45 23.50
N GLU A 160 4.53 -3.50 24.18
CA GLU A 160 5.63 -2.53 24.03
C GLU A 160 6.56 -2.86 22.85
N ASP A 161 6.74 -4.15 22.56
CA ASP A 161 7.75 -4.68 21.63
C ASP A 161 7.17 -5.22 20.33
N ARG A 162 5.85 -5.13 20.14
CA ARG A 162 5.18 -5.68 18.98
C ARG A 162 4.07 -4.75 18.47
N CYS A 163 3.88 -4.75 17.17
CA CYS A 163 2.76 -4.06 16.57
C CYS A 163 2.23 -4.80 15.34
N ARG A 164 1.03 -4.36 14.95
CA ARG A 164 0.33 -4.83 13.76
C ARG A 164 0.29 -3.69 12.76
N LEU A 165 0.98 -3.85 11.63
CA LEU A 165 0.93 -2.90 10.53
C LEU A 165 -0.12 -3.37 9.51
N LEU A 166 -1.10 -2.50 9.24
CA LEU A 166 -2.15 -2.71 8.26
C LEU A 166 -2.02 -1.68 7.15
N VAL A 167 -2.26 -2.11 5.91
CA VAL A 167 -2.38 -1.24 4.74
C VAL A 167 -3.73 -1.48 4.11
N ARG A 168 -4.52 -0.41 3.97
CA ARG A 168 -5.85 -0.48 3.36
C ARG A 168 -5.87 0.37 2.09
N SER A 169 -6.37 -0.23 1.01
CA SER A 169 -6.65 0.46 -0.23
C SER A 169 -8.14 0.44 -0.50
N ARG A 170 -8.72 1.59 -0.82
CA ARG A 170 -10.14 1.77 -1.15
C ARG A 170 -10.25 2.64 -2.38
N SER A 171 -10.89 2.14 -3.43
CA SER A 171 -11.07 2.91 -4.67
C SER A 171 -12.54 2.91 -5.10
N ARG A 172 -13.04 4.09 -5.47
CA ARG A 172 -14.24 4.23 -6.27
C ARG A 172 -13.85 4.12 -7.73
N LEU A 173 -14.43 3.14 -8.40
CA LEU A 173 -14.30 2.96 -9.84
C LEU A 173 -15.61 3.46 -10.45
N ARG A 174 -15.50 4.38 -11.41
CA ARG A 174 -16.65 5.04 -12.03
C ARG A 174 -17.11 4.29 -13.27
N LEU A 175 -16.18 3.61 -13.95
CA LEU A 175 -16.45 2.88 -15.18
C LEU A 175 -16.27 1.36 -14.98
N PRO A 176 -17.13 0.52 -15.58
CA PRO A 176 -16.97 -0.94 -15.51
C PRO A 176 -15.61 -1.45 -16.02
N GLY A 177 -15.01 -0.77 -17.01
CA GLY A 177 -13.69 -1.11 -17.53
C GLY A 177 -12.55 -0.88 -16.53
N GLU A 178 -12.68 0.10 -15.63
CA GLU A 178 -11.72 0.35 -14.56
C GLU A 178 -11.74 -0.77 -13.52
N VAL A 179 -12.91 -1.39 -13.29
CA VAL A 179 -13.04 -2.57 -12.43
C VAL A 179 -12.22 -3.72 -12.99
N VAL A 180 -12.32 -3.99 -14.29
CA VAL A 180 -11.54 -5.05 -14.94
C VAL A 180 -10.03 -4.76 -14.84
N GLY A 181 -9.61 -3.53 -15.12
CA GLY A 181 -8.20 -3.11 -14.98
C GLY A 181 -7.67 -3.23 -13.54
N SER A 182 -8.48 -2.82 -12.56
CA SER A 182 -8.14 -2.96 -11.13
C SER A 182 -8.03 -4.42 -10.70
N GLU A 183 -8.91 -5.29 -11.20
CA GLU A 183 -8.87 -6.72 -10.89
C GLU A 183 -7.66 -7.42 -11.54
N LEU A 184 -7.26 -7.01 -12.75
CA LEU A 184 -6.06 -7.56 -13.42
C LEU A 184 -4.76 -7.09 -12.78
N SER A 185 -4.71 -5.85 -12.29
CA SER A 185 -3.55 -5.31 -11.58
C SER A 185 -3.49 -5.74 -10.11
N GLY A 186 -4.61 -6.20 -9.54
CA GLY A 186 -4.75 -6.59 -8.14
C GLY A 186 -3.65 -7.51 -7.61
N PRO A 187 -3.29 -8.63 -8.28
CA PRO A 187 -2.22 -9.52 -7.83
C PRO A 187 -0.84 -8.83 -7.78
N VAL A 188 -0.53 -7.99 -8.77
CA VAL A 188 0.73 -7.24 -8.81
C VAL A 188 0.76 -6.21 -7.68
N VAL A 189 -0.32 -5.45 -7.49
CA VAL A 189 -0.44 -4.47 -6.40
C VAL A 189 -0.32 -5.15 -5.04
N ALA A 190 -0.96 -6.31 -4.85
CA ALA A 190 -0.88 -7.06 -3.61
C ALA A 190 0.55 -7.56 -3.34
N LEU A 191 1.24 -8.07 -4.36
CA LEU A 191 2.64 -8.49 -4.23
C LEU A 191 3.55 -7.31 -3.85
N MET A 192 3.40 -6.16 -4.51
CA MET A 192 4.19 -4.95 -4.21
C MET A 192 3.91 -4.44 -2.79
N THR A 193 2.64 -4.39 -2.39
CA THR A 193 2.21 -4.01 -1.04
C THR A 193 2.79 -4.97 0.00
N ARG A 194 2.76 -6.27 -0.28
CA ARG A 194 3.37 -7.29 0.57
C ARG A 194 4.88 -7.11 0.69
N GLY A 195 5.56 -6.83 -0.41
CA GLY A 195 6.99 -6.52 -0.43
C GLY A 195 7.32 -5.35 0.47
N MET A 196 6.60 -4.23 0.31
CA MET A 196 6.74 -3.03 1.15
C MET A 196 6.54 -3.35 2.64
N LEU A 197 5.44 -4.03 3.00
CA LEU A 197 5.16 -4.40 4.39
C LEU A 197 6.28 -5.25 5.00
N LEU A 198 6.80 -6.22 4.27
CA LEU A 198 7.90 -7.08 4.72
C LEU A 198 9.25 -6.33 4.77
N GLY A 199 9.47 -5.37 3.88
CA GLY A 199 10.65 -4.51 3.90
C GLY A 199 10.66 -3.58 5.11
N ILE A 200 9.51 -2.99 5.46
CA ILE A 200 9.35 -2.21 6.69
C ILE A 200 9.56 -3.10 7.91
N LYS A 201 8.92 -4.28 7.96
CA LYS A 201 9.10 -5.27 9.04
C LYS A 201 10.58 -5.54 9.30
N ARG A 202 11.33 -5.93 8.26
CA ARG A 202 12.75 -6.29 8.36
C ARG A 202 13.59 -5.15 8.93
N ARG A 203 13.35 -3.92 8.47
CA ARG A 203 14.09 -2.73 8.89
C ARG A 203 13.76 -2.31 10.33
N ALA A 204 12.49 -2.35 10.71
CA ALA A 204 12.07 -2.04 12.07
C ALA A 204 12.62 -3.07 13.08
N GLU A 205 12.54 -4.37 12.76
CA GLU A 205 13.06 -5.44 13.62
C GLU A 205 14.59 -5.41 13.72
N ALA A 206 15.29 -5.13 12.62
CA ALA A 206 16.74 -5.02 12.63
C ALA A 206 17.23 -3.83 13.48
N ALA A 207 16.51 -2.69 13.44
CA ALA A 207 16.82 -1.55 14.29
C ALA A 207 16.65 -1.88 15.77
N GLN A 208 15.57 -2.59 16.14
CA GLN A 208 15.32 -3.00 17.52
C GLN A 208 16.37 -3.97 18.07
N LEU A 209 16.88 -4.87 17.24
CA LEU A 209 17.93 -5.83 17.64
C LEU A 209 19.31 -5.19 17.79
N ALA A 210 19.50 -3.98 17.25
CA ALA A 210 20.75 -3.24 17.32
C ALA A 210 20.83 -2.30 18.55
N GLU A 211 19.71 -2.11 19.25
CA GLU A 211 19.59 -1.39 20.52
C GLU A 211 19.80 -2.32 21.72
#